data_AF-A0A533RL46-F1
#
_entry.id   AF-A0A533RL46-F1
#
_cell.length_a   1.000
_cell.length_b   1.000
_cell.length_c   1.000
_cell.angle_alpha   90.00
_cell.angle_beta   90.00
_cell.angle_gamma   90.00
#
_symmetry.space_group_name_H-M   'P 1'
#
loop_
_entity.id
_entity.type
_entity.pdbx_description
1 polymer ?
#
loop_
_entity_poly.entity_id
_entity_poly.type
_entity_poly.pdbx_seq_one_letter_code
_entity_poly.pdbx_strand_id
1 'polypeptide(L)'
;MTKRSPLAAFSDPVRRPRAIIWSGVAVLVLAVVVIFALGVTSTRWFCSKSCHKVQDDTVLAYESSSHANISCMACHGYADGNIIKFVLHKAKSLGEVYLTVTKRYELPLNAESHLAVSGKDMDSEQCEQCHGPNRVATPSDGVLIDHKAHKDKGIRCTICHNRVAHPEDFELTLADPTTGKPNRKHADFMKMKWCFRCHTQNPGAVAEGQPKTVEEEASEEGTGAEELEVAALPVTYEAPGACSACHPADFELKPANHLERGFYAKKGASKGHADMALEDREYCATCHNLDKFCSGCHGLTMPHPTDFAKNHGDVGHAKPKVCDNCHGKIGASSETEFCDNCHHQQAKPGTPWVKQHFNIVRETGASPCFECHKATYCARCHVRGSVD
;
A
#
# COMPACT_ATOMS: atom_id res chain seq x y z
N MET A 1 -8.71 35.32 66.27
CA MET A 1 -8.62 33.88 65.92
C MET A 1 -7.18 33.57 65.51
N THR A 2 -6.38 33.04 66.43
CA THR A 2 -5.00 32.61 66.14
C THR A 2 -5.04 31.37 65.25
N LYS A 3 -4.54 31.47 64.02
CA LYS A 3 -4.35 30.33 63.10
C LYS A 3 -3.40 29.34 63.77
N ARG A 4 -3.94 28.32 64.46
CA ARG A 4 -3.15 27.19 64.93
C ARG A 4 -2.70 26.40 63.71
N SER A 5 -1.39 26.25 63.54
CA SER A 5 -0.82 25.44 62.47
C SER A 5 -1.36 24.00 62.57
N PRO A 6 -1.77 23.36 61.47
CA PRO A 6 -2.21 21.96 61.47
C PRO A 6 -1.12 21.02 61.99
N LEU A 7 0.15 21.41 61.89
CA LEU A 7 1.30 20.66 62.42
C LEU A 7 1.36 20.65 63.95
N ALA A 8 0.74 21.63 64.63
CA ALA A 8 0.73 21.69 66.09
C ALA A 8 -0.05 20.52 66.73
N ALA A 9 -0.96 19.89 65.98
CA ALA A 9 -1.71 18.70 66.44
C ALA A 9 -0.84 17.42 66.49
N PHE A 10 0.29 17.39 65.78
CA PHE A 10 1.23 16.26 65.77
C PHE A 10 2.26 16.33 66.90
N SER A 11 2.48 17.52 67.47
CA SER A 11 3.41 17.74 68.59
C SER A 11 2.75 17.60 69.97
N ASP A 12 1.41 17.63 70.06
CA ASP A 12 0.65 17.48 71.31
C ASP A 12 0.34 15.98 71.58
N PRO A 13 0.87 15.37 72.66
CA PRO A 13 0.68 13.94 72.97
C PRO A 13 -0.79 13.50 73.06
N VAL A 14 -1.69 14.40 73.44
CA VAL A 14 -3.13 14.10 73.62
C VAL A 14 -3.86 14.12 72.28
N ARG A 15 -3.44 14.99 71.34
CA ARG A 15 -4.08 15.15 70.03
C ARG A 15 -3.42 14.33 68.93
N ARG A 16 -2.14 13.96 69.12
CA ARG A 16 -1.32 13.22 68.16
C ARG A 16 -1.96 11.92 67.67
N PRO A 17 -2.56 11.05 68.51
CA PRO A 17 -3.21 9.83 68.02
C PRO A 17 -4.38 10.12 67.07
N ARG A 18 -5.21 11.12 67.41
CA ARG A 18 -6.34 11.54 66.56
C ARG A 18 -5.87 12.17 65.26
N ALA A 19 -4.82 13.01 65.32
CA ALA A 19 -4.22 13.61 64.13
C ALA A 19 -3.67 12.54 63.18
N ILE A 20 -2.94 11.54 63.70
CA ILE A 20 -2.43 10.41 62.90
C ILE A 20 -3.59 9.61 62.27
N ILE A 21 -4.62 9.26 63.04
CA ILE A 21 -5.77 8.50 62.53
C ILE A 21 -6.50 9.28 61.43
N TRP A 22 -6.85 10.54 61.67
CA TRP A 22 -7.59 11.34 60.68
C TRP A 22 -6.76 11.67 59.44
N SER A 23 -5.45 11.87 59.57
CA SER A 23 -4.56 11.99 58.41
C SER A 23 -4.46 10.68 57.64
N GLY A 24 -4.39 9.54 58.32
CA GLY A 24 -4.46 8.22 57.68
C GLY A 24 -5.77 8.02 56.91
N VAL A 25 -6.91 8.36 57.52
CA VAL A 25 -8.23 8.33 56.85
C VAL A 25 -8.25 9.25 55.64
N ALA A 26 -7.74 10.48 55.76
CA ALA A 26 -7.70 11.42 54.64
C ALA A 26 -6.85 10.89 53.47
N VAL A 27 -5.70 10.29 53.75
CA VAL A 27 -4.83 9.65 52.74
C VAL A 27 -5.54 8.46 52.09
N LEU A 28 -6.21 7.61 52.87
CA LEU A 28 -6.97 6.47 52.35
C LEU A 28 -8.14 6.93 51.46
N VAL A 29 -8.91 7.93 51.89
CA VAL A 29 -9.99 8.50 51.09
C VAL A 29 -9.43 9.08 49.79
N LEU A 30 -8.32 9.83 49.85
CA LEU A 30 -7.67 10.36 48.66
C LEU A 30 -7.23 9.23 47.72
N ALA A 31 -6.63 8.16 48.24
CA ALA A 31 -6.23 7.00 47.44
C ALA A 31 -7.43 6.34 46.75
N VAL A 32 -8.54 6.14 47.46
CA VAL A 32 -9.78 5.59 46.89
C VAL A 32 -10.34 6.50 45.79
N VAL A 33 -10.37 7.81 46.03
CA VAL A 33 -10.84 8.79 45.03
C VAL A 33 -9.96 8.75 43.78
N VAL A 34 -8.63 8.70 43.95
CA VAL A 34 -7.69 8.62 42.84
C VAL A 34 -7.86 7.32 42.06
N ILE A 35 -7.94 6.17 42.74
CA ILE A 35 -8.15 4.87 42.09
C ILE A 35 -9.47 4.86 41.30
N PHE A 36 -10.55 5.37 41.90
CA PHE A 36 -11.84 5.46 41.23
C PHE A 36 -11.79 6.39 40.01
N ALA A 37 -11.16 7.56 40.13
CA ALA A 37 -10.97 8.48 39.01
C ALA A 37 -10.13 7.86 37.88
N LEU A 38 -9.06 7.15 38.21
CA LEU A 38 -8.24 6.42 37.23
C LEU A 38 -9.05 5.34 36.52
N GLY A 39 -9.93 4.62 37.24
CA GLY A 39 -10.83 3.63 36.68
C GLY A 39 -11.83 4.25 35.70
N VAL A 40 -12.58 5.27 36.13
CA VAL A 40 -13.59 5.95 35.29
C VAL A 40 -12.96 6.55 34.03
N THR A 41 -11.81 7.22 34.17
CA THR A 41 -11.07 7.85 33.05
C THR A 41 -10.39 6.84 32.12
N SER A 42 -10.53 5.54 32.37
CA SER A 42 -10.00 4.46 31.54
C SER A 42 -11.11 3.61 30.91
N THR A 43 -12.37 4.03 31.08
CA THR A 43 -13.52 3.34 30.49
C THR A 43 -13.73 3.78 29.04
N ARG A 44 -14.30 2.88 28.24
CA ARG A 44 -14.72 3.18 26.87
C ARG A 44 -15.62 4.41 26.79
N TRP A 45 -16.57 4.54 27.71
CA TRP A 45 -17.48 5.69 27.77
C TRP A 45 -16.73 7.01 27.92
N PHE A 46 -15.77 7.08 28.85
CA PHE A 46 -15.01 8.31 29.07
C PHE A 46 -14.16 8.67 27.84
N CYS A 47 -13.48 7.67 27.27
CA CYS A 47 -12.71 7.85 26.04
C CYS A 47 -13.62 8.35 24.91
N SER A 48 -14.70 7.64 24.57
CA SER A 48 -15.50 7.95 23.38
C SER A 48 -16.44 9.15 23.51
N LYS A 49 -17.01 9.42 24.70
CA LYS A 49 -18.03 10.46 24.87
C LYS A 49 -17.52 11.74 25.52
N SER A 50 -16.42 11.67 26.26
CA SER A 50 -15.89 12.82 27.00
C SER A 50 -14.60 13.36 26.41
N CYS A 51 -13.60 12.49 26.18
CA CYS A 51 -12.26 12.94 25.79
C CYS A 51 -12.07 12.96 24.26
N HIS A 52 -12.44 11.89 23.57
CA HIS A 52 -12.22 11.71 22.13
C HIS A 52 -13.42 12.17 21.27
N LYS A 53 -14.28 13.06 21.80
CA LYS A 53 -15.35 13.67 21.00
C LYS A 53 -14.82 14.47 19.80
N VAL A 54 -13.60 14.99 19.92
CA VAL A 54 -12.89 15.63 18.79
C VAL A 54 -12.34 14.63 17.76
N GLN A 55 -12.53 13.33 18.01
CA GLN A 55 -12.14 12.20 17.17
C GLN A 55 -13.33 11.28 16.89
N ASP A 56 -14.56 11.82 16.81
CA ASP A 56 -15.79 11.03 16.58
C ASP A 56 -15.66 10.10 15.37
N ASP A 57 -15.02 10.52 14.27
CA ASP A 57 -14.74 9.64 13.12
C ASP A 57 -13.92 8.39 13.55
N THR A 58 -12.86 8.56 14.34
CA THR A 58 -12.03 7.44 14.83
C THR A 58 -12.78 6.52 15.79
N VAL A 59 -13.70 7.07 16.59
CA VAL A 59 -14.60 6.29 17.46
C VAL A 59 -15.58 5.47 16.62
N LEU A 60 -16.16 6.05 15.57
CA LEU A 60 -17.05 5.34 14.65
C LEU A 60 -16.31 4.21 13.91
N ALA A 61 -15.08 4.47 13.44
CA ALA A 61 -14.21 3.45 12.87
C ALA A 61 -13.97 2.28 13.86
N TYR A 62 -13.75 2.59 15.13
CA TYR A 62 -13.61 1.55 16.15
C TYR A 62 -14.87 0.71 16.32
N GLU A 63 -16.03 1.37 16.34
CA GLU A 63 -17.33 0.72 16.49
C GLU A 63 -17.70 -0.18 15.31
N SER A 64 -17.20 0.08 14.11
CA SER A 64 -17.37 -0.80 12.93
C SER A 64 -16.32 -1.92 12.85
N SER A 65 -15.30 -1.91 13.71
CA SER A 65 -14.19 -2.87 13.65
C SER A 65 -14.52 -4.24 14.24
N SER A 66 -13.69 -5.24 13.93
CA SER A 66 -13.71 -6.55 14.60
C SER A 66 -13.35 -6.49 16.10
N HIS A 67 -12.85 -5.34 16.56
CA HIS A 67 -12.44 -5.10 17.95
C HIS A 67 -13.45 -4.22 18.68
N ALA A 68 -14.62 -3.95 18.11
CA ALA A 68 -15.63 -3.06 18.68
C ALA A 68 -16.15 -3.47 20.07
N ASN A 69 -15.80 -4.64 20.62
CA ASN A 69 -16.23 -5.11 21.94
C ASN A 69 -15.11 -5.24 22.99
N ILE A 70 -13.89 -4.79 22.69
CA ILE A 70 -12.82 -4.71 23.69
C ILE A 70 -12.72 -3.29 24.30
N SER A 71 -11.88 -3.12 25.32
CA SER A 71 -11.61 -1.80 25.89
C SER A 71 -10.57 -1.06 25.04
N CYS A 72 -10.69 0.26 24.89
CA CYS A 72 -9.66 1.09 24.26
C CYS A 72 -8.30 0.87 24.93
N MET A 73 -8.28 0.70 26.26
CA MET A 73 -7.07 0.47 27.06
C MET A 73 -6.45 -0.91 26.86
N ALA A 74 -7.14 -1.87 26.24
CA ALA A 74 -6.53 -3.15 25.92
C ALA A 74 -5.43 -2.99 24.85
N CYS A 75 -5.57 -2.00 23.96
CA CYS A 75 -4.60 -1.67 22.91
C CYS A 75 -3.82 -0.39 23.21
N HIS A 76 -4.47 0.68 23.68
CA HIS A 76 -3.80 1.95 23.97
C HIS A 76 -3.18 2.03 25.38
N GLY A 77 -3.23 0.93 26.14
CA GLY A 77 -2.58 0.79 27.44
C GLY A 77 -1.26 0.02 27.37
N TYR A 78 -0.63 -0.15 28.54
CA TYR A 78 0.56 -0.99 28.69
C TYR A 78 0.14 -2.42 29.03
N ALA A 79 0.51 -3.36 28.16
CA ALA A 79 0.21 -4.79 28.31
C ALA A 79 0.86 -5.42 29.56
N ASP A 80 2.02 -4.91 29.97
CA ASP A 80 2.76 -5.34 31.17
C ASP A 80 2.07 -4.99 32.51
N GLY A 81 0.95 -4.25 32.47
CA GLY A 81 0.22 -3.83 33.66
C GLY A 81 0.99 -2.86 34.57
N ASN A 82 2.06 -2.22 34.07
CA ASN A 82 2.91 -1.37 34.88
C ASN A 82 2.18 -0.09 35.33
N ILE A 83 1.87 -0.04 36.62
CA ILE A 83 1.09 1.05 37.21
C ILE A 83 1.82 2.40 37.14
N ILE A 84 3.16 2.41 37.18
CA ILE A 84 3.95 3.65 37.09
C ILE A 84 3.85 4.22 35.68
N LYS A 85 4.05 3.38 34.65
CA LYS A 85 3.88 3.79 33.25
C LYS A 85 2.46 4.29 33.00
N PHE A 86 1.44 3.58 33.49
CA PHE A 86 0.04 3.97 33.37
C PHE A 86 -0.25 5.35 33.99
N VAL A 87 0.20 5.61 35.22
CA VAL A 87 0.00 6.91 35.88
C VAL A 87 0.76 8.02 35.14
N LEU A 88 1.99 7.76 34.70
CA LEU A 88 2.77 8.73 33.93
C LEU A 88 2.14 9.05 32.58
N HIS A 89 1.61 8.05 31.87
CA HIS A 89 0.88 8.25 30.62
C HIS A 89 -0.33 9.15 30.84
N LYS A 90 -1.15 8.86 31.86
CA LYS A 90 -2.30 9.71 32.21
C LYS A 90 -1.91 11.13 32.58
N ALA A 91 -0.79 11.32 33.28
CA ALA A 91 -0.28 12.65 33.59
C ALA A 91 0.15 13.41 32.32
N LYS A 92 0.80 12.74 31.36
CA LYS A 92 1.19 13.33 30.07
C LYS A 92 -0.03 13.69 29.21
N SER A 93 -1.08 12.87 29.20
CA SER A 93 -2.33 13.14 28.49
C SER A 93 -3.09 14.38 29.00
N LEU A 94 -2.75 14.93 30.18
CA LEU A 94 -3.31 16.22 30.61
C LEU A 94 -2.92 17.36 29.65
N GLY A 95 -1.79 17.26 28.95
CA GLY A 95 -1.42 18.20 27.89
C GLY A 95 -2.38 18.17 26.70
N GLU A 96 -2.93 17.00 26.37
CA GLU A 96 -3.90 16.83 25.28
C GLU A 96 -5.21 17.54 25.61
N VAL A 97 -5.62 17.59 26.88
CA VAL A 97 -6.80 18.36 27.32
C VAL A 97 -6.67 19.83 26.92
N TYR A 98 -5.48 20.42 27.08
CA TYR A 98 -5.24 21.79 26.63
C TYR A 98 -5.40 21.92 25.11
N LEU A 99 -4.83 21.00 24.32
CA LEU A 99 -4.95 20.99 22.86
C LEU A 99 -6.40 20.85 22.42
N THR A 100 -7.17 19.96 23.04
CA THR A 100 -8.60 19.73 22.76
C THR A 100 -9.45 20.95 23.12
N VAL A 101 -9.27 21.54 24.30
CA VAL A 101 -10.06 22.71 24.75
C VAL A 101 -9.74 23.95 23.94
N THR A 102 -8.47 24.16 23.58
CA THR A 102 -8.04 25.31 22.77
C THR A 102 -8.16 25.07 21.27
N LYS A 103 -8.59 23.88 20.85
CA LYS A 103 -8.68 23.45 19.45
C LYS A 103 -7.36 23.57 18.68
N ARG A 104 -6.24 23.32 19.36
CA ARG A 104 -4.88 23.35 18.79
C ARG A 104 -4.43 21.94 18.46
N TYR A 105 -5.09 21.32 17.49
CA TYR A 105 -4.73 19.99 16.99
C TYR A 105 -4.97 19.94 15.48
N GLU A 106 -4.32 18.97 14.84
CA GLU A 106 -4.38 18.76 13.40
C GLU A 106 -5.20 17.52 13.05
N LEU A 107 -5.94 17.56 11.94
CA LEU A 107 -6.57 16.41 11.32
C LEU A 107 -5.98 16.16 9.91
N PRO A 108 -5.70 14.90 9.53
CA PRO A 108 -5.89 13.68 10.32
C PRO A 108 -4.83 13.55 11.41
N LEU A 109 -5.25 13.10 12.59
CA LEU A 109 -4.33 12.84 13.69
C LEU A 109 -3.41 11.69 13.33
N ASN A 110 -2.11 11.84 13.59
CA ASN A 110 -1.12 10.81 13.27
C ASN A 110 -1.17 10.43 11.78
N ALA A 111 -1.25 11.44 10.90
CA ALA A 111 -1.36 11.28 9.44
C ALA A 111 -0.38 10.25 8.86
N GLU A 112 0.87 10.29 9.33
CA GLU A 112 1.96 9.42 8.86
C GLU A 112 2.09 8.11 9.66
N SER A 113 1.13 7.80 10.53
CA SER A 113 1.09 6.58 11.34
C SER A 113 2.33 6.32 12.21
N HIS A 114 3.12 7.35 12.54
CA HIS A 114 4.34 7.25 13.35
C HIS A 114 4.09 6.58 14.71
N LEU A 115 2.96 6.88 15.38
CA LEU A 115 2.60 6.23 16.64
C LEU A 115 2.26 4.74 16.46
N ALA A 116 1.70 4.37 15.31
CA ALA A 116 1.35 2.99 15.03
C ALA A 116 2.61 2.14 14.78
N VAL A 117 3.69 2.74 14.28
CA VAL A 117 4.96 2.02 14.01
C VAL A 117 5.99 2.19 15.13
N SER A 118 5.70 3.02 16.13
CA SER A 118 6.54 3.27 17.30
C SER A 118 6.49 2.11 18.29
N GLY A 119 7.66 1.60 18.68
CA GLY A 119 7.77 0.59 19.74
C GLY A 119 7.48 1.10 21.15
N LYS A 120 7.30 2.41 21.32
CA LYS A 120 6.93 3.00 22.61
C LYS A 120 5.41 3.13 22.78
N ASP A 121 4.69 3.34 21.68
CA ASP A 121 3.28 3.73 21.71
C ASP A 121 2.35 2.58 21.30
N MET A 122 2.78 1.72 20.36
CA MET A 122 1.99 0.59 19.88
C MET A 122 2.91 -0.59 19.54
N ASP A 123 3.43 -1.24 20.58
CA ASP A 123 4.28 -2.40 20.41
C ASP A 123 3.47 -3.67 20.08
N SER A 124 4.18 -4.74 19.70
CA SER A 124 3.52 -6.02 19.37
C SER A 124 2.91 -6.69 20.61
N GLU A 125 3.39 -6.36 21.82
CA GLU A 125 2.89 -6.90 23.08
C GLU A 125 1.39 -6.63 23.24
N GLN A 126 0.91 -5.44 22.84
CA GLN A 126 -0.50 -5.05 22.85
C GLN A 126 -1.37 -6.08 22.13
N CYS A 127 -0.93 -6.53 20.96
CA CYS A 127 -1.64 -7.50 20.14
C CYS A 127 -1.48 -8.92 20.68
N GLU A 128 -0.27 -9.29 21.11
CA GLU A 128 0.08 -10.65 21.55
C GLU A 128 -0.60 -11.09 22.85
N GLN A 129 -1.11 -10.14 23.65
CA GLN A 129 -2.02 -10.44 24.77
C GLN A 129 -3.20 -11.34 24.36
N CYS A 130 -3.68 -11.18 23.13
CA CYS A 130 -4.80 -11.94 22.57
C CYS A 130 -4.40 -12.75 21.32
N HIS A 131 -3.40 -12.30 20.56
CA HIS A 131 -2.93 -12.88 19.29
C HIS A 131 -1.57 -13.57 19.44
N GLY A 132 -1.49 -14.53 20.35
CA GLY A 132 -0.28 -15.33 20.53
C GLY A 132 -0.02 -16.33 19.39
N PRO A 133 1.19 -16.88 19.29
CA PRO A 133 1.60 -17.81 18.23
C PRO A 133 0.80 -19.11 18.19
N ASN A 134 0.14 -19.46 19.30
CA ASN A 134 -0.69 -20.65 19.46
C ASN A 134 -2.17 -20.40 19.09
N ARG A 135 -2.54 -19.18 18.71
CA ARG A 135 -3.91 -18.87 18.27
C ARG A 135 -4.11 -19.38 16.85
N VAL A 136 -5.12 -20.21 16.66
CA VAL A 136 -5.66 -20.51 15.32
C VAL A 136 -6.43 -19.27 14.85
N ALA A 137 -5.70 -18.30 14.30
CA ALA A 137 -6.31 -17.25 13.51
C ALA A 137 -6.61 -17.84 12.13
N THR A 138 -7.81 -17.62 11.59
CA THR A 138 -8.05 -17.77 10.15
C THR A 138 -7.32 -16.61 9.48
N PRO A 139 -6.14 -16.83 8.87
CA PRO A 139 -5.55 -15.79 8.05
C PRO A 139 -6.49 -15.55 6.87
N SER A 140 -6.37 -14.39 6.22
CA SER A 140 -6.93 -14.22 4.88
C SER A 140 -6.44 -15.39 4.01
N ASP A 141 -7.36 -16.09 3.34
CA ASP A 141 -7.00 -17.25 2.53
C ASP A 141 -5.92 -16.86 1.50
N GLY A 142 -4.95 -17.75 1.33
CA GLY A 142 -3.98 -17.63 0.25
C GLY A 142 -2.64 -17.03 0.60
N VAL A 143 -2.33 -16.66 1.85
CA VAL A 143 -1.02 -16.09 2.21
C VAL A 143 -0.34 -16.85 3.35
N LEU A 144 0.90 -17.24 3.14
CA LEU A 144 1.80 -17.82 4.11
C LEU A 144 2.68 -16.70 4.68
N ILE A 145 2.40 -16.27 5.91
CA ILE A 145 3.23 -15.30 6.63
C ILE A 145 3.87 -15.93 7.85
N ASP A 146 5.20 -15.89 7.87
CA ASP A 146 6.01 -16.15 9.06
C ASP A 146 6.10 -14.87 9.90
N HIS A 147 5.16 -14.71 10.84
CA HIS A 147 5.14 -13.58 11.76
C HIS A 147 6.41 -13.49 12.60
N LYS A 148 7.07 -14.62 12.91
CA LYS A 148 8.29 -14.63 13.72
C LYS A 148 9.45 -14.01 12.95
N ALA A 149 9.63 -14.38 11.68
CA ALA A 149 10.67 -13.81 10.83
C ALA A 149 10.56 -12.28 10.71
N HIS A 150 9.34 -11.76 10.62
CA HIS A 150 9.08 -10.32 10.57
C HIS A 150 9.33 -9.65 11.93
N LYS A 151 8.82 -10.25 13.01
CA LYS A 151 9.01 -9.73 14.37
C LYS A 151 10.48 -9.67 14.77
N ASP A 152 11.28 -10.70 14.44
CA ASP A 152 12.73 -10.74 14.71
C ASP A 152 13.48 -9.61 13.98
N LYS A 153 12.88 -9.01 12.94
CA LYS A 153 13.39 -7.84 12.21
C LYS A 153 12.82 -6.51 12.70
N GLY A 154 12.11 -6.51 13.84
CA GLY A 154 11.49 -5.32 14.42
C GLY A 154 10.22 -4.86 13.70
N ILE A 155 9.65 -5.70 12.82
CA ILE A 155 8.38 -5.40 12.15
C ILE A 155 7.23 -5.68 13.11
N ARG A 156 6.49 -4.63 13.48
CA ARG A 156 5.35 -4.68 14.41
C ARG A 156 4.06 -5.05 13.70
N CYS A 157 3.10 -5.58 14.46
CA CYS A 157 1.80 -6.00 13.93
C CYS A 157 1.12 -4.89 13.12
N THR A 158 1.11 -3.67 13.64
CA THR A 158 0.51 -2.45 13.07
C THR A 158 1.20 -1.91 11.83
N ILE A 159 2.38 -2.42 11.44
CA ILE A 159 3.01 -2.06 10.16
C ILE A 159 2.19 -2.66 9.00
N CYS A 160 1.67 -3.87 9.18
CA CYS A 160 0.80 -4.53 8.21
C CYS A 160 -0.68 -4.35 8.60
N HIS A 161 -0.99 -4.47 9.89
CA HIS A 161 -2.33 -4.48 10.45
C HIS A 161 -2.82 -3.10 10.94
N ASN A 162 -2.52 -2.04 10.18
CA ASN A 162 -2.65 -0.65 10.64
C ASN A 162 -4.10 -0.13 10.75
N ARG A 163 -5.08 -0.78 10.10
CA ARG A 163 -6.49 -0.38 10.11
C ARG A 163 -7.45 -1.47 10.61
N VAL A 164 -6.95 -2.48 11.32
CA VAL A 164 -7.81 -3.55 11.89
C VAL A 164 -8.80 -3.01 12.93
N ALA A 165 -8.34 -2.13 13.82
CA ALA A 165 -9.15 -1.59 14.91
C ALA A 165 -9.84 -0.26 14.56
N HIS A 166 -9.41 0.40 13.49
CA HIS A 166 -9.99 1.66 13.01
C HIS A 166 -10.06 1.66 11.47
N PRO A 167 -10.92 0.83 10.86
CA PRO A 167 -11.19 0.87 9.43
C PRO A 167 -11.89 2.18 9.03
N GLU A 168 -11.44 2.79 7.94
CA GLU A 168 -11.98 4.06 7.43
C GLU A 168 -12.75 3.83 6.12
N ASP A 169 -13.65 2.85 6.14
CA ASP A 169 -14.48 2.43 5.01
C ASP A 169 -15.75 3.28 4.81
N PHE A 170 -15.88 4.39 5.56
CA PHE A 170 -16.97 5.36 5.50
C PHE A 170 -16.46 6.78 5.21
N GLU A 171 -17.37 7.72 4.96
CA GLU A 171 -17.02 9.13 4.74
C GLU A 171 -16.71 9.83 6.07
N LEU A 172 -15.54 10.45 6.15
CA LEU A 172 -15.10 11.19 7.33
C LEU A 172 -15.80 12.55 7.36
N THR A 173 -16.27 12.96 8.54
CA THR A 173 -17.14 14.15 8.67
C THR A 173 -16.47 15.30 9.39
N LEU A 174 -15.38 15.05 10.12
CA LEU A 174 -14.68 16.09 10.86
C LEU A 174 -13.83 16.96 9.94
N ALA A 175 -13.54 18.18 10.40
CA ALA A 175 -12.64 19.11 9.74
C ALA A 175 -11.62 19.62 10.76
N ASP A 176 -10.41 19.85 10.28
CA ASP A 176 -9.32 20.40 11.06
C ASP A 176 -9.72 21.77 11.62
N PRO A 177 -9.64 21.98 12.96
CA PRO A 177 -10.12 23.22 13.57
C PRO A 177 -9.25 24.44 13.24
N THR A 178 -8.00 24.23 12.84
CA THR A 178 -7.01 25.28 12.54
C THR A 178 -7.08 25.69 11.08
N THR A 179 -7.19 24.72 10.16
CA THR A 179 -7.15 24.95 8.72
C THR A 179 -8.52 24.93 8.05
N GLY A 180 -9.55 24.39 8.71
CA GLY A 180 -10.88 24.19 8.15
C GLY A 180 -10.96 23.12 7.07
N LYS A 181 -9.86 22.42 6.78
CA LYS A 181 -9.82 21.38 5.76
C LYS A 181 -10.55 20.13 6.26
N PRO A 182 -11.29 19.41 5.37
CA PRO A 182 -11.88 18.13 5.73
C PRO A 182 -10.82 17.13 6.20
N ASN A 183 -11.19 16.30 7.15
CA ASN A 183 -10.41 15.14 7.55
C ASN A 183 -10.24 14.19 6.35
N ARG A 184 -9.12 13.48 6.28
CA ARG A 184 -8.80 12.58 5.18
C ARG A 184 -8.45 11.20 5.70
N LYS A 185 -8.73 10.19 4.89
CA LYS A 185 -8.40 8.80 5.20
C LYS A 185 -6.90 8.60 5.23
N HIS A 186 -6.45 7.78 6.15
CA HIS A 186 -5.10 7.28 6.21
C HIS A 186 -4.89 6.21 5.15
N ALA A 187 -3.62 5.96 4.85
CA ALA A 187 -3.27 4.79 4.06
C ALA A 187 -3.66 3.49 4.80
N ASP A 188 -4.24 2.55 4.08
CA ASP A 188 -4.68 1.25 4.59
C ASP A 188 -3.71 0.18 4.09
N PHE A 189 -2.93 -0.40 5.01
CA PHE A 189 -1.91 -1.41 4.73
C PHE A 189 -2.42 -2.85 4.85
N MET A 190 -3.72 -3.03 5.12
CA MET A 190 -4.34 -4.36 5.24
C MET A 190 -4.44 -5.11 3.91
N LYS A 191 -4.29 -4.42 2.78
CA LYS A 191 -4.47 -5.01 1.44
C LYS A 191 -3.17 -5.64 0.92
N MET A 192 -3.27 -6.75 0.21
CA MET A 192 -2.11 -7.52 -0.28
C MET A 192 -1.17 -6.81 -1.27
N LYS A 193 -1.55 -5.63 -1.80
CA LYS A 193 -0.65 -4.78 -2.63
C LYS A 193 0.65 -4.41 -1.90
N TRP A 194 0.71 -4.60 -0.57
CA TRP A 194 1.71 -3.96 0.27
C TRP A 194 2.90 -4.83 0.69
N CYS A 195 2.88 -6.16 0.49
CA CYS A 195 4.08 -7.00 0.67
C CYS A 195 5.25 -6.46 -0.17
N PHE A 196 4.93 -5.96 -1.37
CA PHE A 196 5.90 -5.48 -2.34
C PHE A 196 6.49 -4.10 -2.04
N ARG A 197 6.03 -3.44 -0.97
CA ARG A 197 6.68 -2.21 -0.47
C ARG A 197 8.00 -2.46 0.22
N CYS A 198 8.11 -3.64 0.84
CA CYS A 198 9.29 -4.04 1.59
C CYS A 198 10.09 -5.09 0.80
N HIS A 199 9.40 -5.93 0.02
CA HIS A 199 9.98 -6.99 -0.79
C HIS A 199 9.84 -6.71 -2.29
N THR A 200 10.91 -6.44 -3.03
CA THR A 200 10.81 -6.21 -4.48
C THR A 200 11.45 -7.34 -5.28
N GLN A 201 10.85 -7.65 -6.44
CA GLN A 201 11.51 -8.45 -7.48
C GLN A 201 12.30 -7.58 -8.47
N ASN A 202 12.17 -6.25 -8.39
CA ASN A 202 12.80 -5.25 -9.26
C ASN A 202 13.58 -4.25 -8.39
N PRO A 203 14.86 -4.50 -8.09
CA PRO A 203 15.68 -3.61 -7.25
C PRO A 203 15.74 -2.20 -7.87
N GLY A 204 15.35 -1.17 -7.10
CA GLY A 204 15.30 0.22 -7.56
C GLY A 204 13.89 0.77 -7.87
N ALA A 205 12.84 -0.05 -7.80
CA ALA A 205 11.46 0.44 -7.79
C ALA A 205 11.14 1.16 -6.46
N VAL A 206 10.61 2.38 -6.54
CA VAL A 206 10.22 3.17 -5.36
C VAL A 206 8.75 2.86 -5.07
N ALA A 207 8.45 2.23 -3.93
CA ALA A 207 7.07 2.00 -3.53
C ALA A 207 6.45 3.29 -2.99
N GLU A 208 5.34 3.76 -3.57
CA GLU A 208 4.65 4.95 -3.08
C GLU A 208 4.15 4.79 -1.63
N GLY A 209 4.43 5.81 -0.80
CA GLY A 209 3.77 6.06 0.49
C GLY A 209 4.39 5.44 1.76
N GLN A 210 5.68 5.09 1.79
CA GLN A 210 6.29 4.53 3.01
C GLN A 210 6.31 5.55 4.17
N PRO A 211 5.90 5.18 5.41
CA PRO A 211 6.08 6.01 6.60
C PRO A 211 7.55 6.00 7.06
N LYS A 212 8.07 7.17 7.44
CA LYS A 212 9.43 7.38 7.97
C LYS A 212 9.64 6.61 9.28
N THR A 213 10.80 6.00 9.47
CA THR A 213 11.28 5.58 10.80
C THR A 213 11.92 6.74 11.53
N VAL A 214 11.47 6.97 12.76
CA VAL A 214 12.22 7.77 13.73
C VAL A 214 13.21 6.82 14.40
N GLU A 215 14.47 6.83 13.97
CA GLU A 215 15.55 6.39 14.85
C GLU A 215 15.89 7.55 15.80
N GLU A 216 15.63 7.27 17.08
CA GLU A 216 16.35 7.74 18.26
C GLU A 216 17.20 9.02 18.15
N GLU A 217 16.55 10.20 18.15
CA GLU A 217 17.16 11.38 18.76
C GLU A 217 16.18 12.05 19.71
N ALA A 218 16.59 12.12 20.98
CA ALA A 218 16.00 12.97 21.97
C ALA A 218 16.34 14.42 21.63
N SER A 219 15.36 15.25 21.31
CA SER A 219 15.49 16.68 21.52
C SER A 219 14.15 17.28 21.90
N GLU A 220 14.16 17.88 23.08
CA GLU A 220 13.15 18.79 23.59
C GLU A 220 13.03 20.02 22.66
N GLU A 221 11.87 20.66 22.75
CA GLU A 221 11.57 22.02 22.25
C GLU A 221 11.15 22.17 20.78
N GLY A 222 10.04 22.89 20.61
CA GLY A 222 9.36 23.06 19.34
C GLY A 222 9.89 24.19 18.47
N THR A 223 9.12 24.42 17.41
CA THR A 223 9.17 25.51 16.41
C THR A 223 10.03 25.25 15.18
N GLY A 224 9.41 25.35 14.00
CA GLY A 224 10.09 25.39 12.71
C GLY A 224 9.56 24.35 11.73
N ALA A 225 8.59 24.74 10.90
CA ALA A 225 8.30 24.06 9.65
C ALA A 225 9.44 24.36 8.67
N GLU A 226 10.45 23.50 8.62
CA GLU A 226 11.30 23.32 7.45
C GLU A 226 10.94 21.97 6.82
N GLU A 227 10.84 21.94 5.49
CA GLU A 227 10.52 20.78 4.68
C GLU A 227 11.49 19.63 4.98
N LEU A 228 11.09 18.75 5.90
CA LEU A 228 11.82 17.54 6.20
C LEU A 228 11.61 16.57 5.04
N GLU A 229 12.57 16.57 4.11
CA GLU A 229 12.61 15.65 2.96
C GLU A 229 12.37 14.19 3.40
N VAL A 230 11.65 13.48 2.54
CA VAL A 230 11.13 12.14 2.80
C VAL A 230 12.25 11.11 2.60
N ALA A 231 13.05 10.86 3.65
CA ALA A 231 14.00 9.75 3.62
C ALA A 231 13.23 8.41 3.66
N ALA A 232 13.15 7.79 2.47
CA ALA A 232 12.61 6.45 2.28
C ALA A 232 13.37 5.45 3.14
N LEU A 233 12.66 4.58 3.86
CA LEU A 233 13.25 3.30 4.25
C LEU A 233 13.62 2.58 2.95
N PRO A 234 14.89 2.20 2.72
CA PRO A 234 15.24 1.51 1.49
C PRO A 234 14.36 0.26 1.37
N VAL A 235 13.91 -0.04 0.15
CA VAL A 235 13.38 -1.36 -0.19
C VAL A 235 14.55 -2.33 0.05
N THR A 236 14.60 -2.91 1.23
CA THR A 236 15.82 -3.51 1.80
C THR A 236 15.89 -5.01 1.58
N TYR A 237 14.79 -5.64 1.14
CA TYR A 237 14.67 -7.08 1.08
C TYR A 237 14.30 -7.53 -0.33
N GLU A 238 15.11 -8.44 -0.87
CA GLU A 238 14.78 -9.15 -2.11
C GLU A 238 13.59 -10.07 -1.85
N ALA A 239 12.58 -10.02 -2.72
CA ALA A 239 11.48 -10.98 -2.65
C ALA A 239 12.02 -12.38 -2.98
N PRO A 240 11.52 -13.45 -2.33
CA PRO A 240 12.01 -14.83 -2.54
C PRO A 240 11.81 -15.37 -3.97
N GLY A 241 11.07 -14.64 -4.83
CA GLY A 241 10.91 -14.94 -6.26
C GLY A 241 10.04 -16.17 -6.57
N ALA A 242 9.83 -17.06 -5.60
CA ALA A 242 8.94 -18.20 -5.69
C ALA A 242 7.58 -17.88 -5.07
N CYS A 243 6.50 -18.00 -5.85
CA CYS A 243 5.13 -17.76 -5.38
C CYS A 243 4.77 -18.66 -4.19
N SER A 244 5.25 -19.91 -4.18
CA SER A 244 5.02 -20.89 -3.11
C SER A 244 5.68 -20.54 -1.78
N ALA A 245 6.60 -19.57 -1.76
CA ALA A 245 7.14 -19.04 -0.50
C ALA A 245 6.10 -18.23 0.28
N CYS A 246 5.14 -17.62 -0.43
CA CYS A 246 4.14 -16.73 0.15
C CYS A 246 2.70 -17.21 -0.05
N HIS A 247 2.45 -18.15 -0.96
CA HIS A 247 1.11 -18.64 -1.26
C HIS A 247 1.05 -20.16 -1.14
N PRO A 248 -0.06 -20.74 -0.63
CA PRO A 248 -0.26 -22.18 -0.64
C PRO A 248 -0.46 -22.66 -2.09
N ALA A 249 -0.22 -23.96 -2.31
CA ALA A 249 -0.20 -24.54 -3.66
C ALA A 249 -1.56 -24.51 -4.38
N ASP A 250 -2.66 -24.42 -3.63
CA ASP A 250 -4.04 -24.36 -4.12
C ASP A 250 -4.56 -22.94 -4.35
N PHE A 251 -3.77 -21.91 -4.05
CA PHE A 251 -4.16 -20.52 -4.27
C PHE A 251 -4.13 -20.15 -5.76
N GLU A 252 -5.22 -19.55 -6.25
CA GLU A 252 -5.28 -19.01 -7.63
C GLU A 252 -4.45 -17.73 -7.73
N LEU A 253 -3.21 -17.89 -8.20
CA LEU A 253 -2.24 -16.79 -8.35
C LEU A 253 -2.61 -15.80 -9.46
N LYS A 254 -3.51 -16.16 -10.37
CA LYS A 254 -3.92 -15.27 -11.46
C LYS A 254 -5.04 -14.34 -11.00
N PRO A 255 -4.82 -13.02 -10.97
CA PRO A 255 -5.91 -12.09 -10.71
C PRO A 255 -6.98 -12.18 -11.79
N ALA A 256 -8.20 -11.73 -11.46
CA ALA A 256 -9.38 -11.88 -12.31
C ALA A 256 -9.17 -11.35 -13.75
N ASN A 257 -8.42 -10.27 -13.90
CA ASN A 257 -8.04 -9.69 -15.19
C ASN A 257 -7.39 -10.70 -16.16
N HIS A 258 -6.59 -11.66 -15.67
CA HIS A 258 -5.94 -12.67 -16.50
C HIS A 258 -6.92 -13.65 -17.14
N LEU A 259 -8.14 -13.74 -16.60
CA LEU A 259 -9.21 -14.60 -17.09
C LEU A 259 -10.19 -13.83 -17.98
N GLU A 260 -10.07 -12.51 -18.05
CA GLU A 260 -10.94 -11.67 -18.86
C GLU A 260 -10.64 -11.81 -20.35
N ARG A 261 -11.71 -11.95 -21.14
CA ARG A 261 -11.60 -12.07 -22.60
C ARG A 261 -11.06 -10.76 -23.18
N GLY A 262 -9.94 -10.86 -23.89
CA GLY A 262 -9.30 -9.70 -24.53
C GLY A 262 -8.33 -8.94 -23.63
N PHE A 263 -8.11 -9.42 -22.40
CA PHE A 263 -7.00 -8.95 -21.56
C PHE A 263 -5.67 -9.23 -22.26
N TYR A 264 -5.34 -10.51 -22.47
CA TYR A 264 -4.17 -10.90 -23.24
C TYR A 264 -4.36 -12.25 -23.94
N ALA A 265 -3.99 -12.30 -25.21
CA ALA A 265 -3.80 -13.52 -25.98
C ALA A 265 -2.56 -13.35 -26.86
N LYS A 266 -1.61 -14.29 -26.78
CA LYS A 266 -0.41 -14.29 -27.62
C LYS A 266 -0.81 -14.25 -29.11
N LYS A 267 -0.29 -13.27 -29.86
CA LYS A 267 -0.67 -13.00 -31.27
C LYS A 267 -2.17 -12.74 -31.45
N GLY A 268 -2.85 -12.18 -30.45
CA GLY A 268 -4.28 -11.91 -30.44
C GLY A 268 -4.65 -10.65 -29.64
N ALA A 269 -5.89 -10.60 -29.16
CA ALA A 269 -6.39 -9.44 -28.42
C ALA A 269 -5.56 -9.19 -27.15
N SER A 270 -4.96 -8.01 -27.07
CA SER A 270 -4.08 -7.60 -25.95
C SER A 270 -4.40 -6.18 -25.47
N LYS A 271 -5.60 -5.68 -25.78
CA LYS A 271 -6.02 -4.31 -25.42
C LYS A 271 -6.13 -4.15 -23.91
N GLY A 272 -6.71 -5.13 -23.19
CA GLY A 272 -6.85 -5.02 -21.74
C GLY A 272 -5.51 -5.00 -21.00
N HIS A 273 -4.54 -5.80 -21.44
CA HIS A 273 -3.14 -5.74 -20.96
C HIS A 273 -2.53 -4.37 -21.19
N ALA A 274 -2.69 -3.81 -22.39
CA ALA A 274 -2.12 -2.51 -22.74
C ALA A 274 -2.74 -1.37 -21.94
N ASP A 275 -4.07 -1.34 -21.82
CA ASP A 275 -4.81 -0.33 -21.08
C ASP A 275 -4.42 -0.37 -19.59
N MET A 276 -4.35 -1.55 -18.98
CA MET A 276 -3.96 -1.70 -17.57
C MET A 276 -2.50 -1.32 -17.32
N ALA A 277 -1.58 -1.68 -18.21
CA ALA A 277 -0.17 -1.30 -18.07
C ALA A 277 0.07 0.21 -18.20
N LEU A 278 -0.83 0.93 -18.89
CA LEU A 278 -0.81 2.40 -18.95
C LEU A 278 -1.42 3.04 -17.69
N GLU A 279 -2.38 2.37 -17.06
CA GLU A 279 -3.03 2.84 -15.83
C GLU A 279 -2.13 2.65 -14.60
N ASP A 280 -1.63 1.43 -14.37
CA ASP A 280 -0.82 1.08 -13.21
C ASP A 280 0.14 -0.06 -13.56
N ARG A 281 1.31 0.30 -14.08
CA ARG A 281 2.36 -0.68 -14.39
C ARG A 281 2.92 -1.37 -13.15
N GLU A 282 2.93 -0.69 -12.01
CA GLU A 282 3.49 -1.21 -10.76
C GLU A 282 2.58 -2.29 -10.13
N TYR A 283 1.27 -2.27 -10.45
CA TYR A 283 0.39 -3.41 -10.19
C TYR A 283 0.94 -4.72 -10.75
N CYS A 284 1.49 -4.72 -11.96
CA CYS A 284 2.12 -5.91 -12.55
C CYS A 284 3.43 -6.27 -11.85
N ALA A 285 4.21 -5.27 -11.40
CA ALA A 285 5.48 -5.47 -10.69
C ALA A 285 5.33 -6.22 -9.36
N THR A 286 4.10 -6.18 -8.81
CA THR A 286 3.69 -6.96 -7.63
C THR A 286 3.92 -8.46 -7.88
N CYS A 287 3.60 -8.99 -9.06
CA CYS A 287 3.73 -10.44 -9.31
C CYS A 287 4.82 -10.78 -10.33
N HIS A 288 5.17 -9.84 -11.20
CA HIS A 288 6.08 -10.04 -12.32
C HIS A 288 7.34 -9.18 -12.17
N ASN A 289 8.50 -9.78 -12.38
CA ASN A 289 9.72 -9.00 -12.63
C ASN A 289 9.59 -8.28 -13.97
N LEU A 290 9.43 -6.95 -13.96
CA LEU A 290 9.14 -6.16 -15.16
C LEU A 290 10.29 -6.21 -16.17
N ASP A 291 11.53 -6.22 -15.69
CA ASP A 291 12.72 -6.25 -16.54
C ASP A 291 12.83 -7.54 -17.34
N LYS A 292 12.39 -8.68 -16.79
CA LYS A 292 12.41 -9.99 -17.48
C LYS A 292 11.10 -10.25 -18.21
N PHE A 293 9.97 -9.91 -17.60
CA PHE A 293 8.64 -10.23 -18.14
C PHE A 293 8.28 -9.36 -19.34
N CYS A 294 8.39 -8.03 -19.20
CA CYS A 294 8.03 -7.11 -20.26
C CYS A 294 9.01 -7.22 -21.43
N SER A 295 10.32 -7.29 -21.13
CA SER A 295 11.35 -7.39 -22.18
C SER A 295 11.26 -8.68 -22.98
N GLY A 296 10.85 -9.79 -22.35
CA GLY A 296 10.70 -11.09 -23.00
C GLY A 296 9.67 -11.09 -24.15
N CYS A 297 8.68 -10.19 -24.10
CA CYS A 297 7.65 -10.07 -25.14
C CYS A 297 7.75 -8.76 -25.94
N HIS A 298 8.01 -7.61 -25.33
CA HIS A 298 7.93 -6.31 -26.02
C HIS A 298 9.15 -6.04 -26.90
N GLY A 299 10.36 -6.40 -26.49
CA GLY A 299 11.60 -6.25 -27.28
C GLY A 299 11.94 -4.86 -27.85
N LEU A 300 11.09 -3.87 -27.55
CA LEU A 300 11.02 -2.49 -27.99
C LEU A 300 10.44 -1.65 -26.86
N THR A 301 10.69 -0.35 -26.88
CA THR A 301 10.17 0.59 -25.88
C THR A 301 8.66 0.75 -26.02
N MET A 302 7.92 0.61 -24.91
CA MET A 302 6.48 0.77 -24.83
C MET A 302 6.08 1.87 -23.83
N PRO A 303 5.06 2.71 -24.12
CA PRO A 303 4.41 2.83 -25.43
C PRO A 303 5.43 3.25 -26.51
N HIS A 304 5.20 2.85 -27.76
CA HIS A 304 6.09 3.22 -28.86
C HIS A 304 6.25 4.75 -28.92
N PRO A 305 7.46 5.27 -29.20
CA PRO A 305 7.66 6.69 -29.42
C PRO A 305 6.70 7.28 -30.45
N THR A 306 6.32 8.54 -30.31
CA THR A 306 5.37 9.20 -31.22
C THR A 306 5.88 9.28 -32.66
N ASP A 307 7.20 9.23 -32.86
CA ASP A 307 7.87 9.17 -34.15
C ASP A 307 8.13 7.74 -34.65
N PHE A 308 7.71 6.70 -33.93
CA PHE A 308 7.86 5.31 -34.34
C PHE A 308 7.28 5.05 -35.73
N ALA A 309 6.16 5.70 -36.08
CA ALA A 309 5.58 5.62 -37.42
C ALA A 309 6.54 6.03 -38.55
N LYS A 310 7.56 6.86 -38.27
CA LYS A 310 8.56 7.30 -39.27
C LYS A 310 9.64 6.25 -39.52
N ASN A 311 10.03 5.48 -38.50
CA ASN A 311 11.13 4.50 -38.56
C ASN A 311 10.67 3.04 -38.36
N HIS A 312 9.35 2.80 -38.26
CA HIS A 312 8.77 1.47 -38.00
C HIS A 312 9.22 0.41 -39.01
N GLY A 313 9.46 0.80 -40.27
CA GLY A 313 9.90 -0.12 -41.31
C GLY A 313 11.32 -0.63 -41.09
N ASP A 314 12.25 0.25 -40.73
CA ASP A 314 13.64 -0.13 -40.43
C ASP A 314 13.70 -1.01 -39.18
N VAL A 315 12.92 -0.67 -38.15
CA VAL A 315 12.81 -1.44 -36.91
C VAL A 315 12.15 -2.80 -37.16
N GLY A 316 11.10 -2.84 -37.98
CA GLY A 316 10.40 -4.07 -38.37
C GLY A 316 11.27 -5.01 -39.18
N HIS A 317 12.12 -4.48 -40.07
CA HIS A 317 13.09 -5.29 -40.82
C HIS A 317 14.21 -5.84 -39.92
N ALA A 318 14.70 -5.04 -38.97
CA ALA A 318 15.75 -5.46 -38.05
C ALA A 318 15.25 -6.49 -37.01
N LYS A 319 13.98 -6.42 -36.60
CA LYS A 319 13.41 -7.24 -35.51
C LYS A 319 12.01 -7.80 -35.83
N PRO A 320 11.83 -8.54 -36.93
CA PRO A 320 10.50 -8.98 -37.39
C PRO A 320 9.77 -9.85 -36.36
N LYS A 321 10.50 -10.73 -35.66
CA LYS A 321 9.94 -11.62 -34.62
C LYS A 321 9.33 -10.88 -33.42
N VAL A 322 9.79 -9.66 -33.13
CA VAL A 322 9.24 -8.85 -32.03
C VAL A 322 7.88 -8.29 -32.42
N CYS A 323 7.72 -7.91 -33.69
CA CYS A 323 6.45 -7.42 -34.24
C CYS A 323 5.37 -8.53 -34.21
N ASP A 324 5.76 -9.79 -34.46
CA ASP A 324 4.86 -10.95 -34.44
C ASP A 324 4.21 -11.19 -33.08
N ASN A 325 4.83 -10.74 -31.99
CA ASN A 325 4.29 -10.93 -30.64
C ASN A 325 2.93 -10.23 -30.47
N CYS A 326 2.68 -9.18 -31.25
CA CYS A 326 1.46 -8.37 -31.19
C CYS A 326 0.71 -8.30 -32.55
N HIS A 327 1.40 -8.27 -33.69
CA HIS A 327 0.80 -8.02 -35.02
C HIS A 327 0.39 -9.30 -35.79
N GLY A 328 0.33 -10.46 -35.13
CA GLY A 328 0.18 -11.76 -35.79
C GLY A 328 -1.22 -12.16 -36.29
N LYS A 329 -2.31 -11.40 -36.03
CA LYS A 329 -3.64 -11.72 -36.58
C LYS A 329 -4.57 -10.52 -36.73
N ILE A 330 -4.68 -10.01 -37.96
CA ILE A 330 -5.97 -9.63 -38.57
C ILE A 330 -5.97 -10.19 -40.00
N GLY A 331 -6.54 -11.40 -40.17
CA GLY A 331 -7.01 -11.89 -41.47
C GLY A 331 -6.00 -12.40 -42.50
N ALA A 332 -4.72 -12.61 -42.17
CA ALA A 332 -3.71 -12.97 -43.18
C ALA A 332 -3.00 -14.29 -42.86
N SER A 333 -3.07 -15.23 -43.80
CA SER A 333 -2.48 -16.55 -43.85
C SER A 333 -0.96 -16.58 -44.13
N SER A 334 -0.14 -15.94 -43.29
CA SER A 334 1.28 -16.34 -43.08
C SER A 334 1.93 -15.41 -42.06
N GLU A 335 3.00 -15.90 -41.43
CA GLU A 335 3.73 -15.24 -40.34
C GLU A 335 4.38 -13.89 -40.71
N THR A 336 4.13 -13.31 -41.88
CA THR A 336 4.65 -11.99 -42.31
C THR A 336 3.68 -11.19 -43.21
N GLU A 337 2.49 -11.71 -43.53
CA GLU A 337 1.62 -11.12 -44.58
C GLU A 337 1.19 -9.67 -44.25
N PHE A 338 1.11 -9.30 -42.97
CA PHE A 338 0.85 -7.91 -42.55
C PHE A 338 2.01 -6.96 -42.88
N CYS A 339 3.26 -7.39 -42.69
CA CYS A 339 4.45 -6.60 -42.99
C CYS A 339 4.67 -6.51 -44.52
N ASP A 340 4.45 -7.60 -45.24
CA ASP A 340 4.69 -7.70 -46.68
C ASP A 340 3.71 -6.85 -47.51
N ASN A 341 2.50 -6.61 -46.98
CA ASN A 341 1.50 -5.74 -47.62
C ASN A 341 1.94 -4.26 -47.67
N CYS A 342 2.91 -3.85 -46.84
CA CYS A 342 3.42 -2.48 -46.76
C CYS A 342 4.94 -2.35 -47.02
N HIS A 343 5.75 -3.43 -46.92
CA HIS A 343 7.23 -3.41 -46.96
C HIS A 343 7.90 -4.24 -48.06
N HIS A 344 7.31 -4.38 -49.25
CA HIS A 344 8.14 -4.78 -50.39
C HIS A 344 9.14 -3.65 -50.69
N GLN A 345 10.44 -3.93 -50.92
CA GLN A 345 11.47 -2.89 -51.14
C GLN A 345 11.11 -1.89 -52.26
N GLN A 346 10.32 -2.35 -53.22
CA GLN A 346 9.84 -1.57 -54.36
C GLN A 346 8.42 -1.02 -54.17
N ALA A 347 7.73 -1.37 -53.08
CA ALA A 347 6.37 -0.89 -52.79
C ALA A 347 6.39 0.55 -52.25
N LYS A 348 5.44 1.33 -52.73
CA LYS A 348 5.07 2.62 -52.16
C LYS A 348 4.20 2.41 -50.91
N PRO A 349 4.60 2.94 -49.74
CA PRO A 349 3.81 2.82 -48.51
C PRO A 349 2.39 3.39 -48.67
N GLY A 350 1.41 2.76 -48.01
CA GLY A 350 0.01 3.19 -48.03
C GLY A 350 -0.79 2.83 -49.29
N THR A 351 -0.16 2.17 -50.27
CA THR A 351 -0.85 1.63 -51.45
C THR A 351 -0.89 0.11 -51.38
N PRO A 352 -2.04 -0.56 -51.52
CA PRO A 352 -2.09 -2.02 -51.54
C PRO A 352 -1.21 -2.60 -52.66
N TRP A 353 -0.42 -3.64 -52.40
CA TRP A 353 0.49 -4.25 -53.37
C TRP A 353 -0.20 -4.59 -54.71
N VAL A 354 -1.41 -5.13 -54.68
CA VAL A 354 -2.21 -5.43 -55.88
C VAL A 354 -2.42 -4.20 -56.78
N LYS A 355 -2.47 -3.00 -56.21
CA LYS A 355 -2.66 -1.72 -56.94
C LYS A 355 -1.35 -1.08 -57.43
N GLN A 356 -0.19 -1.69 -57.18
CA GLN A 356 1.10 -1.09 -57.56
C GLN A 356 2.13 -2.06 -58.13
N HIS A 357 2.02 -3.37 -57.84
CA HIS A 357 2.98 -4.37 -58.29
C HIS A 357 3.14 -4.43 -59.82
N PHE A 358 2.08 -4.11 -60.58
CA PHE A 358 2.14 -4.07 -62.03
C PHE A 358 3.08 -2.98 -62.57
N ASN A 359 3.21 -1.83 -61.88
CA ASN A 359 4.15 -0.79 -62.30
C ASN A 359 5.59 -1.28 -62.14
N ILE A 360 5.85 -1.98 -61.04
CA ILE A 360 7.17 -2.54 -60.72
C ILE A 360 7.52 -3.67 -61.69
N VAL A 361 6.61 -4.62 -61.92
CA VAL A 361 6.80 -5.71 -62.89
C VAL A 361 6.99 -5.16 -64.32
N ARG A 362 6.31 -4.06 -64.68
CA ARG A 362 6.50 -3.40 -65.97
C ARG A 362 7.90 -2.78 -66.10
N GLU A 363 8.45 -2.26 -65.01
CA GLU A 363 9.76 -1.59 -64.99
C GLU A 363 10.93 -2.56 -64.90
N THR A 364 10.82 -3.61 -64.08
CA THR A 364 11.95 -4.53 -63.78
C THR A 364 11.80 -5.92 -64.37
N GLY A 365 10.64 -6.23 -64.95
CA GLY A 365 10.26 -7.60 -65.29
C GLY A 365 9.97 -8.47 -64.05
N ALA A 366 9.39 -9.64 -64.27
CA ALA A 366 9.04 -10.58 -63.21
C ALA A 366 10.19 -11.52 -62.78
N SER A 367 11.26 -11.62 -63.59
CA SER A 367 12.36 -12.56 -63.35
C SER A 367 13.04 -12.38 -61.99
N PRO A 368 13.38 -11.16 -61.53
CA PRO A 368 14.00 -10.96 -60.22
C PRO A 368 13.08 -11.37 -59.05
N CYS A 369 11.76 -11.30 -59.25
CA CYS A 369 10.79 -11.68 -58.22
C CYS A 369 10.83 -13.18 -57.91
N PHE A 370 11.24 -14.01 -58.88
CA PHE A 370 11.31 -15.46 -58.68
C PHE A 370 12.51 -15.94 -57.86
N GLU A 371 13.45 -15.05 -57.53
CA GLU A 371 14.56 -15.35 -56.62
C GLU A 371 14.06 -15.60 -55.18
N CYS A 372 12.94 -14.96 -54.81
CA CYS A 372 12.33 -15.08 -53.49
C CYS A 372 10.89 -15.63 -53.52
N HIS A 373 10.15 -15.48 -54.63
CA HIS A 373 8.75 -15.92 -54.75
C HIS A 373 8.56 -17.07 -55.73
N LYS A 374 7.68 -18.03 -55.41
CA LYS A 374 7.29 -19.09 -56.34
C LYS A 374 6.26 -18.58 -57.34
N ALA A 375 6.28 -19.09 -58.58
CA ALA A 375 5.30 -18.75 -59.62
C ALA A 375 3.84 -18.99 -59.22
N THR A 376 3.61 -19.90 -58.26
CA THR A 376 2.30 -20.16 -57.66
C THR A 376 1.70 -18.94 -56.95
N TYR A 377 2.53 -17.98 -56.52
CA TYR A 377 2.08 -16.73 -55.89
C TYR A 377 1.33 -15.86 -56.90
N CYS A 378 1.90 -15.66 -58.10
CA CYS A 378 1.25 -14.92 -59.19
C CYS A 378 0.02 -15.66 -59.71
N ALA A 379 0.09 -17.00 -59.80
CA ALA A 379 -0.99 -17.82 -60.31
C ALA A 379 -2.27 -17.74 -59.45
N ARG A 380 -2.16 -17.45 -58.15
CA ARG A 380 -3.31 -17.30 -57.26
C ARG A 380 -4.27 -16.22 -57.77
N CYS A 381 -3.76 -15.08 -58.23
CA CYS A 381 -4.58 -14.00 -58.75
C CYS A 381 -4.70 -14.03 -60.29
N HIS A 382 -3.60 -14.27 -61.02
CA HIS A 382 -3.58 -14.17 -62.49
C HIS A 382 -4.11 -15.40 -63.23
N VAL A 383 -4.21 -16.55 -62.57
CA VAL A 383 -4.75 -17.78 -63.19
C VAL A 383 -6.09 -18.16 -62.56
N ARG A 384 -6.25 -18.01 -61.24
CA ARG A 384 -7.47 -18.41 -60.53
C ARG A 384 -8.46 -17.27 -60.27
N GLY A 385 -8.05 -16.01 -60.42
CA GLY A 385 -8.93 -14.84 -60.21
C GLY A 385 -9.36 -14.58 -58.76
N SER A 386 -8.78 -15.28 -57.77
CA SER A 386 -9.14 -15.12 -56.35
C SER A 386 -8.31 -13.99 -55.71
N VAL A 387 -8.98 -13.05 -55.03
CA VAL A 387 -8.39 -11.96 -54.23
C VAL A 387 -8.64 -12.12 -52.73
N ASP A 388 -9.08 -13.31 -52.30
CA ASP A 388 -9.39 -13.64 -50.91
C ASP A 388 -8.17 -13.58 -49.99
#